data_AF-A0A1W4WX60-F1
#
_entry.id   AF-A0A1W4WX60-F1
#
_cell.length_a   1.000
_cell.length_b   1.000
_cell.length_c   1.000
_cell.angle_alpha   90.00
_cell.angle_beta   90.00
_cell.angle_gamma   90.00
#
_symmetry.space_group_name_H-M   'P 1'
#
loop_
_entity.id
_entity.type
_entity.pdbx_description
1 polymer ?
#
loop_
_entity_poly.entity_id
_entity_poly.type
_entity_poly.pdbx_seq_one_letter_code
_entity_poly.pdbx_strand_id
1 'polypeptide(L)'
;MTDKVKDLASLSKKELSEFLNSFDTILCDVDGVIQNASVPIPGAKDTIELMRELGKEIYFVTNNCVLTLNDFHKKLRNNGYNIRDGHIFNPTTVILNYLKEINFKKKIFLFTIQGLKKEFQDAGYEVVDAHEIKIEGKPPLSLFPIVKDLDPDVGAVYFDNDVAFNYIALQQAIEYLKKPEVLLFGSGADKLLPVMPTINFMGPGFFFDIIKTMTGKEPLLMGKPEKLINEYIIKKINSPTKTLFIGDALHQDVKFAKLYGYQSVLVLSGVSAKSDLDDPANQEFLPDYYIKNLLTLGEIIKQNRVLILYKALLPGSKEFIDLLEENDKNVLFVSNNSLLRLSEYHVKLKQLGFNVRHNELVTPITVALDYLKENNFNKKMYCISQNGLKEDLKEAGYQLIDARQNTIDDSSFDSFLKSIEDVDSNVGAVYVDVDFMFSGSSIQKAIRYLQGTNVVLFGSGSDKVVPANDTVTLMGPGYLHDILKELTGKEPILFGKPGIEMKKYLQKRIKTNKTIVIGDSLDQDVQLGKICGFKTLLVLSGVSKKTDFDNHGGKNISPDYFVKSIDVFRRLIEKHLRYFKK
;
A
#
# COMPACT_ATOMS: atom_id res chain seq x y z
N MET A 1 -21.60 23.15 16.68
CA MET A 1 -21.75 24.14 15.59
C MET A 1 -22.08 23.37 14.32
N THR A 2 -23.24 22.71 14.31
CA THR A 2 -23.52 21.54 13.45
C THR A 2 -24.46 21.85 12.28
N ASP A 3 -24.94 23.09 12.19
CA ASP A 3 -25.97 23.56 11.24
C ASP A 3 -25.46 23.76 9.80
N LYS A 4 -24.27 23.23 9.46
CA LYS A 4 -23.57 23.51 8.18
C LYS A 4 -23.88 22.55 7.02
N VAL A 5 -24.20 21.28 7.29
CA VAL A 5 -24.33 20.23 6.25
C VAL A 5 -25.67 19.51 6.42
N LYS A 6 -26.44 19.35 5.34
CA LYS A 6 -27.78 18.75 5.39
C LYS A 6 -27.77 17.24 5.19
N ASP A 7 -28.55 16.52 5.98
CA ASP A 7 -28.88 15.11 5.69
C ASP A 7 -29.93 15.09 4.58
N LEU A 8 -29.65 14.47 3.43
CA LEU A 8 -30.59 14.35 2.33
C LEU A 8 -31.83 13.52 2.71
N ALA A 9 -31.73 12.71 3.78
CA ALA A 9 -32.86 12.02 4.40
C ALA A 9 -33.76 12.90 5.25
N SER A 10 -33.26 14.05 5.70
CA SER A 10 -34.02 15.01 6.51
C SER A 10 -34.73 16.09 5.68
N LEU A 11 -34.38 16.21 4.39
CA LEU A 11 -34.99 17.22 3.53
C LEU A 11 -36.50 17.04 3.42
N SER A 12 -37.23 18.14 3.54
CA SER A 12 -38.64 18.17 3.16
C SER A 12 -38.81 17.77 1.69
N LYS A 13 -39.99 17.26 1.30
CA LYS A 13 -40.31 16.99 -0.12
C LYS A 13 -40.08 18.21 -1.02
N LYS A 14 -40.19 19.42 -0.48
CA LYS A 14 -39.90 20.67 -1.20
C LYS A 14 -38.40 20.82 -1.46
N GLU A 15 -37.56 20.74 -0.44
CA GLU A 15 -36.09 20.81 -0.60
C GLU A 15 -35.54 19.64 -1.43
N LEU A 16 -36.14 18.45 -1.32
CA LEU A 16 -35.79 17.28 -2.13
C LEU A 16 -36.14 17.50 -3.61
N SER A 17 -37.27 18.16 -3.90
CA SER A 17 -37.67 18.55 -5.25
C SER A 17 -36.83 19.71 -5.78
N GLU A 18 -36.45 20.68 -4.94
CA GLU A 18 -35.56 21.79 -5.30
C GLU A 18 -34.16 21.27 -5.64
N PHE A 19 -33.64 20.34 -4.83
CA PHE A 19 -32.44 19.57 -5.14
C PHE A 19 -32.59 18.79 -6.46
N LEU A 20 -33.66 18.00 -6.63
CA LEU A 20 -33.90 17.25 -7.88
C LEU A 20 -34.04 18.14 -9.12
N ASN A 21 -34.39 19.43 -8.95
CA ASN A 21 -34.55 20.38 -10.03
C ASN A 21 -33.34 21.31 -10.24
N SER A 22 -32.33 21.30 -9.36
CA SER A 22 -31.11 22.12 -9.54
C SER A 22 -30.11 21.54 -10.55
N PHE A 23 -30.31 20.30 -11.02
CA PHE A 23 -29.46 19.66 -12.03
C PHE A 23 -30.29 18.97 -13.14
N ASP A 24 -29.75 18.97 -14.35
CA ASP A 24 -30.26 18.22 -15.51
C ASP A 24 -29.38 17.00 -15.83
N THR A 25 -28.12 17.01 -15.38
CA THR A 25 -27.12 15.96 -15.62
C THR A 25 -26.62 15.38 -14.31
N ILE A 26 -26.35 14.07 -14.29
CA ILE A 26 -25.72 13.34 -13.18
C ILE A 26 -24.39 12.76 -13.63
N LEU A 27 -23.34 13.05 -12.89
CA LEU A 27 -22.08 12.32 -12.88
C LEU A 27 -22.14 11.34 -11.70
N CYS A 28 -22.31 10.07 -12.00
CA CYS A 28 -22.45 9.00 -11.01
C CYS A 28 -21.16 8.17 -10.98
N ASP A 29 -20.56 7.91 -9.82
CA ASP A 29 -19.53 6.85 -9.72
C ASP A 29 -20.14 5.44 -9.99
N VAL A 30 -19.35 4.37 -9.90
CA VAL A 30 -19.80 2.98 -10.11
C VAL A 30 -19.58 2.06 -8.91
N ASP A 31 -18.41 2.05 -8.26
CA ASP A 31 -17.95 0.92 -7.43
C ASP A 31 -18.13 1.15 -5.93
N GLY A 32 -19.35 0.90 -5.48
CA GLY A 32 -19.91 1.23 -4.18
C GLY A 32 -21.24 1.96 -4.34
N VAL A 33 -21.49 2.55 -5.53
CA VAL A 33 -22.77 3.14 -5.91
C VAL A 33 -23.68 2.13 -6.59
N ILE A 34 -23.34 1.64 -7.78
CA ILE A 34 -24.28 0.81 -8.56
C ILE A 34 -23.98 -0.70 -8.42
N GLN A 35 -22.78 -1.04 -7.98
CA GLN A 35 -22.30 -2.39 -7.69
C GLN A 35 -21.28 -2.36 -6.56
N ASN A 36 -21.10 -3.47 -5.84
CA ASN A 36 -19.88 -3.73 -5.06
C ASN A 36 -19.11 -4.82 -5.82
N ALA A 37 -17.98 -4.42 -6.40
CA ALA A 37 -17.13 -5.19 -7.31
C ALA A 37 -17.85 -5.82 -8.53
N SER A 38 -18.58 -6.92 -8.35
CA SER A 38 -19.36 -7.58 -9.41
C SER A 38 -20.82 -7.84 -9.03
N VAL A 39 -21.21 -7.65 -7.78
CA VAL A 39 -22.60 -7.80 -7.32
C VAL A 39 -23.30 -6.45 -7.44
N PRO A 40 -24.39 -6.30 -8.23
CA PRO A 40 -25.20 -5.09 -8.24
C PRO A 40 -25.71 -4.80 -6.84
N ILE A 41 -25.62 -3.55 -6.38
CA ILE A 41 -26.15 -3.23 -5.06
C ILE A 41 -27.68 -3.21 -5.17
N PRO A 42 -28.42 -3.88 -4.25
CA PRO A 42 -29.87 -3.94 -4.29
C PRO A 42 -30.50 -2.55 -4.44
N GLY A 43 -31.49 -2.42 -5.33
CA GLY A 43 -32.18 -1.16 -5.60
C GLY A 43 -31.35 -0.03 -6.21
N ALA A 44 -30.11 -0.26 -6.65
CA ALA A 44 -29.33 0.74 -7.38
C ALA A 44 -29.78 0.86 -8.85
N LYS A 45 -30.17 -0.25 -9.48
CA LYS A 45 -30.55 -0.30 -10.91
C LYS A 45 -31.78 0.55 -11.22
N ASP A 46 -32.89 0.20 -10.58
CA ASP A 46 -34.19 0.89 -10.62
C ASP A 46 -34.16 2.30 -10.01
N THR A 47 -32.98 2.74 -9.57
CA THR A 47 -32.67 4.11 -9.17
C THR A 47 -32.01 4.92 -10.24
N ILE A 48 -30.98 4.36 -10.87
CA ILE A 48 -30.41 4.93 -12.09
C ILE A 48 -31.52 5.02 -13.15
N GLU A 49 -32.46 4.08 -13.16
CA GLU A 49 -33.66 4.15 -14.00
C GLU A 49 -34.65 5.23 -13.53
N LEU A 50 -35.09 5.32 -12.26
CA LEU A 50 -35.96 6.45 -11.87
C LEU A 50 -35.29 7.81 -12.08
N MET A 51 -33.97 7.96 -11.87
CA MET A 51 -33.28 9.23 -12.18
C MET A 51 -33.38 9.57 -13.69
N ARG A 52 -33.36 8.58 -14.58
CA ARG A 52 -33.60 8.76 -16.02
C ARG A 52 -35.08 9.00 -16.35
N GLU A 53 -36.00 8.37 -15.63
CA GLU A 53 -37.45 8.64 -15.71
C GLU A 53 -37.79 10.07 -15.23
N LEU A 54 -37.03 10.59 -14.25
CA LEU A 54 -37.00 11.99 -13.81
C LEU A 54 -36.22 12.91 -14.79
N GLY A 55 -35.96 12.44 -16.01
CA GLY A 55 -35.38 13.21 -17.11
C GLY A 55 -33.89 13.54 -16.97
N LYS A 56 -33.16 12.90 -16.05
CA LYS A 56 -31.74 13.21 -15.82
C LYS A 56 -30.84 12.45 -16.78
N GLU A 57 -29.96 13.18 -17.44
CA GLU A 57 -28.94 12.56 -18.30
C GLU A 57 -27.79 12.04 -17.43
N ILE A 58 -27.54 10.73 -17.46
CA ILE A 58 -26.57 10.08 -16.58
C ILE A 58 -25.32 9.65 -17.36
N TYR A 59 -24.17 10.06 -16.84
CA TYR A 59 -22.84 9.58 -17.21
C TYR A 59 -22.23 8.85 -16.02
N PHE A 60 -21.54 7.75 -16.29
CA PHE A 60 -20.81 6.99 -15.26
C PHE A 60 -19.35 7.43 -15.24
N VAL A 61 -18.86 7.89 -14.09
CA VAL A 61 -17.53 8.49 -13.88
C VAL A 61 -16.80 7.68 -12.82
N THR A 62 -16.19 6.58 -13.26
CA THR A 62 -15.51 5.62 -12.39
C THR A 62 -14.00 5.82 -12.43
N ASN A 63 -13.32 5.59 -11.30
CA ASN A 63 -11.86 5.39 -11.31
C ASN A 63 -11.49 3.96 -11.78
N ASN A 64 -12.46 3.06 -11.99
CA ASN A 64 -12.19 1.67 -12.36
C ASN A 64 -11.55 1.54 -13.75
N CYS A 65 -10.52 0.72 -13.75
CA CYS A 65 -9.44 0.55 -14.71
C CYS A 65 -8.98 -0.93 -14.71
N VAL A 66 -9.91 -1.84 -14.42
CA VAL A 66 -9.74 -3.28 -14.49
C VAL A 66 -10.38 -3.82 -15.76
N LEU A 67 -11.61 -3.40 -16.08
CA LEU A 67 -12.32 -3.84 -17.27
C LEU A 67 -12.09 -2.88 -18.45
N THR A 68 -12.06 -3.45 -19.67
CA THR A 68 -12.17 -2.66 -20.90
C THR A 68 -13.51 -1.92 -20.92
N LEU A 69 -13.57 -0.76 -21.59
CA LEU A 69 -14.81 -0.01 -21.81
C LEU A 69 -15.90 -0.92 -22.43
N ASN A 70 -15.51 -1.78 -23.37
CA ASN A 70 -16.40 -2.76 -24.00
C ASN A 70 -16.96 -3.81 -23.03
N ASP A 71 -16.11 -4.43 -22.21
CA ASP A 71 -16.53 -5.48 -21.28
C ASP A 71 -17.24 -4.91 -20.05
N PHE A 72 -16.91 -3.67 -19.67
CA PHE A 72 -17.64 -2.87 -18.69
C PHE A 72 -19.06 -2.52 -19.18
N HIS A 73 -19.21 -2.08 -20.45
CA HIS A 73 -20.52 -1.92 -21.09
C HIS A 73 -21.32 -3.24 -21.12
N LYS A 74 -20.69 -4.38 -21.47
CA LYS A 74 -21.35 -5.71 -21.42
C LYS A 74 -21.78 -6.08 -20.00
N LYS A 75 -20.90 -5.95 -19.01
CA LYS A 75 -21.16 -6.27 -17.60
C LYS A 75 -22.35 -5.47 -17.07
N LEU A 76 -22.37 -4.16 -17.30
CA LEU A 76 -23.48 -3.31 -16.85
C LEU A 76 -24.78 -3.60 -17.60
N ARG A 77 -24.75 -3.90 -18.91
CA ARG A 77 -25.94 -4.36 -19.66
C ARG A 77 -26.47 -5.71 -19.17
N ASN A 78 -25.59 -6.67 -18.86
CA ASN A 78 -25.97 -7.96 -18.26
C ASN A 78 -26.58 -7.80 -16.87
N ASN A 79 -26.08 -6.84 -16.08
CA ASN A 79 -26.65 -6.41 -14.80
C ASN A 79 -27.93 -5.55 -14.96
N GLY A 80 -28.47 -5.45 -16.18
CA GLY A 80 -29.74 -4.81 -16.48
C GLY A 80 -29.70 -3.28 -16.58
N TYR A 81 -28.53 -2.65 -16.63
CA TYR A 81 -28.39 -1.21 -16.88
C TYR A 81 -28.40 -0.94 -18.39
N ASN A 82 -29.42 -0.22 -18.88
CA ASN A 82 -29.40 0.32 -20.24
C ASN A 82 -28.35 1.47 -20.31
N ILE A 83 -27.28 1.33 -21.09
CA ILE A 83 -26.26 2.37 -21.22
C ILE A 83 -25.99 2.65 -22.69
N ARG A 84 -26.12 3.93 -23.07
CA ARG A 84 -25.79 4.46 -24.40
C ARG A 84 -24.28 4.58 -24.57
N ASP A 85 -23.80 4.44 -25.79
CA ASP A 85 -22.37 4.48 -26.07
C ASP A 85 -21.83 5.91 -25.85
N GLY A 86 -20.63 6.03 -25.25
CA GLY A 86 -20.06 7.34 -24.86
C GLY A 86 -20.59 7.96 -23.57
N HIS A 87 -21.49 7.29 -22.83
CA HIS A 87 -21.94 7.70 -21.49
C HIS A 87 -21.09 7.17 -20.32
N ILE A 88 -19.91 6.60 -20.60
CA ILE A 88 -18.99 6.09 -19.59
C ILE A 88 -17.65 6.81 -19.73
N PHE A 89 -17.18 7.39 -18.63
CA PHE A 89 -15.90 8.06 -18.50
C PHE A 89 -15.07 7.28 -17.48
N ASN A 90 -14.10 6.52 -17.98
CA ASN A 90 -13.05 5.90 -17.17
C ASN A 90 -11.68 6.56 -17.45
N PRO A 91 -10.71 6.45 -16.55
CA PRO A 91 -9.34 6.90 -16.74
C PRO A 91 -8.75 6.55 -18.10
N THR A 92 -8.97 5.33 -18.60
CA THR A 92 -8.51 4.91 -19.94
C THR A 92 -9.05 5.83 -21.04
N THR A 93 -10.34 6.14 -21.05
CA THR A 93 -10.94 7.05 -22.05
C THR A 93 -10.40 8.48 -21.93
N VAL A 94 -10.18 8.96 -20.70
CA VAL A 94 -9.59 10.29 -20.44
C VAL A 94 -8.12 10.33 -20.92
N ILE A 95 -7.32 9.31 -20.59
CA ILE A 95 -5.94 9.13 -21.03
C ILE A 95 -5.88 9.06 -22.56
N LEU A 96 -6.67 8.20 -23.20
CA LEU A 96 -6.69 8.06 -24.66
C LEU A 96 -7.16 9.32 -25.37
N ASN A 97 -7.95 10.20 -24.72
CA ASN A 97 -8.26 11.52 -25.24
C ASN A 97 -7.10 12.51 -25.02
N TYR A 98 -6.54 12.57 -23.82
CA TYR A 98 -5.41 13.43 -23.47
C TYR A 98 -4.19 13.15 -24.38
N LEU A 99 -3.83 11.88 -24.55
CA LEU A 99 -2.75 11.44 -25.44
C LEU A 99 -3.00 11.81 -26.91
N LYS A 100 -4.25 11.98 -27.35
CA LYS A 100 -4.60 12.51 -28.68
C LYS A 100 -4.45 14.03 -28.72
N GLU A 101 -4.91 14.74 -27.69
CA GLU A 101 -4.81 16.20 -27.58
C GLU A 101 -3.36 16.69 -27.48
N ILE A 102 -2.48 15.99 -26.74
CA ILE A 102 -1.03 16.27 -26.72
C ILE A 102 -0.26 15.64 -27.90
N ASN A 103 -0.96 15.02 -28.86
CA ASN A 103 -0.40 14.32 -30.03
C ASN A 103 0.72 13.31 -29.69
N PHE A 104 0.59 12.57 -28.58
CA PHE A 104 1.57 11.59 -28.12
C PHE A 104 1.86 10.51 -29.17
N LYS A 105 3.12 10.04 -29.22
CA LYS A 105 3.62 9.06 -30.22
C LYS A 105 4.56 7.99 -29.65
N LYS A 106 5.01 8.14 -28.40
CA LYS A 106 5.93 7.22 -27.74
C LYS A 106 5.22 5.97 -27.22
N LYS A 107 5.98 4.98 -26.76
CA LYS A 107 5.44 3.78 -26.11
C LYS A 107 4.98 4.08 -24.68
N ILE A 108 4.02 3.29 -24.21
CA ILE A 108 3.48 3.32 -22.85
C ILE A 108 3.87 2.02 -22.14
N PHE A 109 4.62 2.12 -21.03
CA PHE A 109 4.90 1.00 -20.14
C PHE A 109 3.76 0.85 -19.14
N LEU A 110 3.18 -0.35 -19.03
CA LEU A 110 1.74 -0.46 -18.78
C LEU A 110 1.42 -1.56 -17.73
N PHE A 111 0.89 -1.13 -16.58
CA PHE A 111 0.44 -1.98 -15.47
C PHE A 111 -1.08 -1.94 -15.42
N THR A 112 -1.71 -2.97 -15.94
CA THR A 112 -3.17 -3.15 -15.99
C THR A 112 -3.48 -4.60 -16.29
N ILE A 113 -4.67 -5.09 -15.92
CA ILE A 113 -5.03 -6.46 -16.29
C ILE A 113 -5.25 -6.59 -17.81
N GLN A 114 -4.97 -7.77 -18.35
CA GLN A 114 -4.69 -8.00 -19.78
C GLN A 114 -5.68 -7.40 -20.80
N GLY A 115 -6.96 -7.22 -20.45
CA GLY A 115 -7.94 -6.62 -21.34
C GLY A 115 -7.59 -5.18 -21.76
N LEU A 116 -7.10 -4.36 -20.84
CA LEU A 116 -6.90 -2.92 -21.08
C LEU A 116 -5.70 -2.60 -21.98
N LYS A 117 -4.70 -3.47 -22.01
CA LYS A 117 -3.60 -3.46 -23.00
C LYS A 117 -4.14 -3.32 -24.44
N LYS A 118 -5.25 -3.99 -24.74
CA LYS A 118 -5.89 -3.93 -26.06
C LYS A 118 -6.56 -2.59 -26.34
N GLU A 119 -7.11 -1.88 -25.36
CA GLU A 119 -7.76 -0.58 -25.61
C GLU A 119 -6.75 0.49 -26.08
N PHE A 120 -5.53 0.46 -25.54
CA PHE A 120 -4.43 1.30 -26.01
C PHE A 120 -3.99 0.92 -27.42
N GLN A 121 -3.89 -0.38 -27.73
CA GLN A 121 -3.53 -0.89 -29.06
C GLN A 121 -4.59 -0.55 -30.13
N ASP A 122 -5.87 -0.83 -29.86
CA ASP A 122 -7.01 -0.51 -30.73
C ASP A 122 -7.15 1.02 -30.94
N ALA A 123 -6.68 1.84 -29.97
CA ALA A 123 -6.60 3.29 -30.09
C ALA A 123 -5.34 3.81 -30.83
N GLY A 124 -4.41 2.93 -31.22
CA GLY A 124 -3.23 3.26 -32.01
C GLY A 124 -1.94 3.55 -31.23
N TYR A 125 -1.82 3.10 -29.97
CA TYR A 125 -0.61 3.27 -29.14
C TYR A 125 0.21 1.99 -29.04
N GLU A 126 1.53 2.12 -29.14
CA GLU A 126 2.46 1.05 -28.77
C GLU A 126 2.58 0.92 -27.26
N VAL A 127 2.58 -0.33 -26.78
CA VAL A 127 2.52 -0.66 -25.35
C VAL A 127 3.55 -1.73 -24.98
N VAL A 128 4.14 -1.59 -23.79
CA VAL A 128 5.05 -2.56 -23.18
C VAL A 128 4.41 -3.04 -21.88
N ASP A 129 4.21 -4.34 -21.74
CA ASP A 129 3.42 -4.92 -20.65
C ASP A 129 4.27 -5.23 -19.42
N ALA A 130 3.86 -4.75 -18.24
CA ALA A 130 4.51 -5.02 -16.97
C ALA A 130 4.59 -6.53 -16.63
N HIS A 131 3.64 -7.34 -17.10
CA HIS A 131 3.58 -8.78 -16.84
C HIS A 131 4.61 -9.58 -17.66
N GLU A 132 5.07 -9.04 -18.79
CA GLU A 132 6.05 -9.70 -19.65
C GLU A 132 7.48 -9.57 -19.10
N ILE A 133 7.72 -8.62 -18.18
CA ILE A 133 9.00 -8.39 -17.51
C ILE A 133 9.33 -9.55 -16.55
N LYS A 134 10.33 -10.34 -16.91
CA LYS A 134 10.80 -11.51 -16.15
C LYS A 134 12.26 -11.36 -15.76
N ILE A 135 12.64 -12.00 -14.65
CA ILE A 135 14.03 -12.09 -14.21
C ILE A 135 14.68 -13.33 -14.81
N GLU A 136 15.70 -13.16 -15.66
CA GLU A 136 16.56 -14.25 -16.09
C GLU A 136 17.85 -14.29 -15.24
N GLY A 137 18.03 -15.37 -14.47
CA GLY A 137 19.17 -15.54 -13.56
C GLY A 137 18.91 -15.10 -12.11
N LYS A 138 19.95 -15.14 -11.27
CA LYS A 138 19.83 -14.98 -9.80
C LYS A 138 19.87 -13.50 -9.34
N PRO A 139 18.84 -13.01 -8.62
CA PRO A 139 18.91 -11.72 -7.95
C PRO A 139 20.03 -11.66 -6.89
N PRO A 140 20.57 -10.48 -6.57
CA PRO A 140 20.22 -9.17 -7.13
C PRO A 140 20.91 -8.86 -8.47
N LEU A 141 21.86 -9.68 -8.93
CA LEU A 141 22.68 -9.36 -10.11
C LEU A 141 21.87 -9.33 -11.41
N SER A 142 20.92 -10.25 -11.58
CA SER A 142 20.01 -10.28 -12.74
C SER A 142 19.01 -9.12 -12.80
N LEU A 143 18.94 -8.28 -11.76
CA LEU A 143 18.08 -7.08 -11.77
C LEU A 143 18.71 -5.92 -12.55
N PHE A 144 20.05 -5.83 -12.56
CA PHE A 144 20.75 -4.66 -13.10
C PHE A 144 20.49 -4.37 -14.59
N PRO A 145 20.42 -5.36 -15.50
CA PRO A 145 20.11 -5.08 -16.90
C PRO A 145 18.69 -4.52 -17.06
N ILE A 146 17.69 -5.19 -16.46
CA ILE A 146 16.27 -4.83 -16.58
C ILE A 146 16.01 -3.38 -16.17
N VAL A 147 16.69 -2.89 -15.12
CA VAL A 147 16.52 -1.54 -14.59
C VAL A 147 17.45 -0.47 -15.20
N LYS A 148 18.45 -0.86 -16.01
CA LYS A 148 19.37 0.07 -16.67
C LYS A 148 19.16 0.17 -18.18
N ASP A 149 18.94 -0.96 -18.83
CA ASP A 149 18.85 -1.10 -20.29
C ASP A 149 17.41 -0.81 -20.75
N LEU A 150 16.91 0.37 -20.35
CA LEU A 150 15.55 0.86 -20.55
C LEU A 150 15.29 1.22 -22.02
N ASP A 151 14.11 0.90 -22.55
CA ASP A 151 13.69 1.31 -23.89
C ASP A 151 13.64 2.86 -23.98
N PRO A 152 14.44 3.51 -24.87
CA PRO A 152 14.46 4.96 -24.98
C PRO A 152 13.16 5.55 -25.54
N ASP A 153 12.31 4.74 -26.16
CA ASP A 153 11.05 5.16 -26.76
C ASP A 153 9.83 5.02 -25.83
N VAL A 154 10.00 4.47 -24.63
CA VAL A 154 9.00 4.63 -23.56
C VAL A 154 8.94 6.10 -23.13
N GLY A 155 7.78 6.71 -23.35
CA GLY A 155 7.49 8.11 -23.02
C GLY A 155 6.46 8.29 -21.91
N ALA A 156 5.83 7.20 -21.48
CA ALA A 156 4.90 7.20 -20.36
C ALA A 156 4.95 5.87 -19.60
N VAL A 157 4.69 5.95 -18.29
CA VAL A 157 4.25 4.82 -17.48
C VAL A 157 2.78 5.03 -17.13
N TYR A 158 1.94 4.03 -17.35
CA TYR A 158 0.58 3.98 -16.82
C TYR A 158 0.53 2.90 -15.74
N PHE A 159 0.20 3.31 -14.51
CA PHE A 159 0.08 2.42 -13.36
C PHE A 159 -1.34 2.48 -12.78
N ASP A 160 -1.96 1.34 -12.50
CA ASP A 160 -3.35 1.33 -12.02
C ASP A 160 -3.72 0.13 -11.12
N ASN A 161 -5.01 -0.27 -11.04
CA ASN A 161 -5.55 -1.43 -10.29
C ASN A 161 -5.04 -2.81 -10.80
N ASP A 162 -3.73 -2.93 -10.98
CA ASP A 162 -3.04 -4.16 -11.32
C ASP A 162 -2.71 -4.94 -10.03
N VAL A 163 -3.11 -6.22 -9.99
CA VAL A 163 -2.82 -7.13 -8.87
C VAL A 163 -1.85 -8.26 -9.23
N ALA A 164 -1.44 -8.36 -10.50
CA ALA A 164 -0.65 -9.45 -11.07
C ALA A 164 0.74 -9.02 -11.56
N PHE A 165 1.03 -7.72 -11.62
CA PHE A 165 2.39 -7.20 -11.82
C PHE A 165 3.39 -7.74 -10.77
N ASN A 166 4.67 -7.72 -11.13
CA ASN A 166 5.76 -8.12 -10.24
C ASN A 166 6.64 -6.94 -9.80
N TYR A 167 7.35 -7.12 -8.69
CA TYR A 167 8.20 -6.08 -8.09
C TYR A 167 9.26 -5.49 -9.05
N ILE A 168 9.77 -6.26 -10.01
CA ILE A 168 10.82 -5.79 -10.93
C ILE A 168 10.25 -4.92 -12.05
N ALA A 169 9.04 -5.19 -12.52
CA ALA A 169 8.33 -4.25 -13.38
C ALA A 169 8.18 -2.89 -12.67
N LEU A 170 7.71 -2.88 -11.41
CA LEU A 170 7.57 -1.65 -10.61
C LEU A 170 8.91 -0.91 -10.43
N GLN A 171 10.03 -1.64 -10.21
CA GLN A 171 11.35 -1.01 -10.17
C GLN A 171 11.75 -0.42 -11.52
N GLN A 172 11.47 -1.11 -12.63
CA GLN A 172 11.74 -0.61 -13.98
C GLN A 172 10.92 0.66 -14.29
N ALA A 173 9.67 0.73 -13.85
CA ALA A 173 8.85 1.94 -13.91
C ALA A 173 9.47 3.10 -13.13
N ILE A 174 9.96 2.85 -11.91
CA ILE A 174 10.68 3.84 -11.10
C ILE A 174 11.90 4.39 -11.86
N GLU A 175 12.67 3.56 -12.56
CA GLU A 175 13.82 4.04 -13.35
C GLU A 175 13.41 4.79 -14.63
N TYR A 176 12.36 4.36 -15.35
CA TYR A 176 11.76 5.16 -16.43
C TYR A 176 11.34 6.55 -15.94
N LEU A 177 10.76 6.61 -14.73
CA LEU A 177 10.20 7.83 -14.13
C LEU A 177 11.23 8.76 -13.49
N LYS A 178 12.50 8.35 -13.36
CA LYS A 178 13.60 9.30 -13.07
C LYS A 178 13.87 10.26 -14.25
N LYS A 179 13.40 9.94 -15.46
CA LYS A 179 13.52 10.81 -16.65
C LYS A 179 12.47 11.95 -16.61
N PRO A 180 12.86 13.24 -16.63
CA PRO A 180 11.91 14.36 -16.51
C PRO A 180 10.79 14.38 -17.57
N GLU A 181 11.08 13.91 -18.78
CA GLU A 181 10.17 13.87 -19.92
C GLU A 181 9.17 12.71 -19.93
N VAL A 182 9.42 11.64 -19.17
CA VAL A 182 8.50 10.48 -19.11
C VAL A 182 7.30 10.82 -18.23
N LEU A 183 6.10 10.68 -18.78
CA LEU A 183 4.85 10.94 -18.06
C LEU A 183 4.50 9.78 -17.13
N LEU A 184 3.83 10.08 -16.01
CA LEU A 184 3.20 9.08 -15.16
C LEU A 184 1.69 9.27 -15.24
N PHE A 185 0.94 8.21 -15.53
CA PHE A 185 -0.52 8.20 -15.58
C PHE A 185 -1.08 7.15 -14.61
N GLY A 186 -2.34 7.34 -14.21
CA GLY A 186 -3.13 6.38 -13.43
C GLY A 186 -4.58 6.86 -13.25
N SER A 187 -5.41 6.04 -12.61
CA SER A 187 -6.78 6.44 -12.26
C SER A 187 -6.81 7.49 -11.15
N GLY A 188 -6.91 7.08 -9.89
CA GLY A 188 -6.79 7.89 -8.69
C GLY A 188 -5.63 7.40 -7.83
N ALA A 189 -5.28 8.18 -6.80
CA ALA A 189 -4.32 7.77 -5.79
C ALA A 189 -4.94 6.78 -4.78
N ASP A 190 -5.79 5.87 -5.26
CA ASP A 190 -6.67 5.07 -4.43
C ASP A 190 -5.91 3.94 -3.79
N LYS A 191 -5.69 4.12 -2.49
CA LYS A 191 -4.78 3.30 -1.73
C LYS A 191 -5.40 1.90 -1.54
N LEU A 192 -6.68 1.78 -1.16
CA LEU A 192 -7.42 0.51 -1.20
C LEU A 192 -8.65 0.64 -2.08
N LEU A 193 -9.27 -0.50 -2.36
CA LEU A 193 -10.49 -0.65 -3.13
C LEU A 193 -11.41 -1.61 -2.34
N PRO A 194 -12.62 -1.23 -1.89
CA PRO A 194 -13.54 -2.18 -1.27
C PRO A 194 -14.04 -3.19 -2.30
N VAL A 195 -14.02 -4.48 -1.98
CA VAL A 195 -14.43 -5.55 -2.91
C VAL A 195 -15.54 -6.43 -2.36
N MET A 196 -15.53 -6.73 -1.06
CA MET A 196 -16.62 -7.36 -0.33
C MET A 196 -16.86 -6.67 1.02
N PRO A 197 -18.02 -6.83 1.69
CA PRO A 197 -18.31 -6.16 2.97
C PRO A 197 -17.33 -6.41 4.12
N THR A 198 -16.43 -7.40 3.99
CA THR A 198 -15.31 -7.62 4.92
C THR A 198 -13.93 -7.61 4.24
N ILE A 199 -13.83 -7.46 2.91
CA ILE A 199 -12.57 -7.56 2.17
C ILE A 199 -12.35 -6.32 1.30
N ASN A 200 -11.34 -5.53 1.69
CA ASN A 200 -10.79 -4.46 0.89
C ASN A 200 -9.47 -4.93 0.24
N PHE A 201 -9.20 -4.45 -0.97
CA PHE A 201 -8.05 -4.79 -1.79
C PHE A 201 -7.02 -3.68 -1.82
N MET A 202 -5.75 -4.06 -1.96
CA MET A 202 -4.67 -3.17 -2.39
C MET A 202 -5.02 -2.42 -3.68
N GLY A 203 -4.67 -1.12 -3.76
CA GLY A 203 -4.90 -0.24 -4.92
C GLY A 203 -3.71 0.67 -5.27
N PRO A 204 -3.76 1.34 -6.44
CA PRO A 204 -2.64 2.02 -7.09
C PRO A 204 -2.04 3.18 -6.29
N GLY A 205 -2.81 3.77 -5.37
CA GLY A 205 -2.27 4.69 -4.38
C GLY A 205 -1.01 4.13 -3.73
N PHE A 206 -1.00 2.85 -3.35
CA PHE A 206 0.13 2.14 -2.70
C PHE A 206 1.42 2.20 -3.48
N PHE A 207 1.37 2.56 -4.76
CA PHE A 207 2.50 2.63 -5.66
C PHE A 207 2.82 4.08 -6.05
N PHE A 208 1.87 5.01 -5.95
CA PHE A 208 2.13 6.43 -6.17
C PHE A 208 2.97 7.10 -5.08
N ASP A 209 2.67 7.00 -3.77
CA ASP A 209 3.63 7.52 -2.76
C ASP A 209 4.99 6.80 -2.83
N ILE A 210 5.08 5.54 -3.32
CA ILE A 210 6.39 4.89 -3.61
C ILE A 210 7.10 5.68 -4.70
N ILE A 211 6.49 5.75 -5.88
CA ILE A 211 7.08 6.36 -7.07
C ILE A 211 7.46 7.81 -6.79
N LYS A 212 6.57 8.56 -6.12
CA LYS A 212 6.81 9.92 -5.62
C LYS A 212 8.01 10.00 -4.69
N THR A 213 8.10 9.14 -3.67
CA THR A 213 9.25 9.06 -2.74
C THR A 213 10.55 8.70 -3.48
N MET A 214 10.45 7.88 -4.53
CA MET A 214 11.59 7.29 -5.26
C MET A 214 12.09 8.14 -6.45
N THR A 215 11.27 9.04 -6.99
CA THR A 215 11.53 9.76 -8.25
C THR A 215 11.20 11.25 -8.21
N GLY A 216 10.41 11.70 -7.23
CA GLY A 216 9.85 13.06 -7.21
C GLY A 216 8.72 13.30 -8.23
N LYS A 217 8.31 12.30 -9.02
CA LYS A 217 7.16 12.40 -9.94
C LYS A 217 5.85 12.37 -9.17
N GLU A 218 5.01 13.36 -9.41
CA GLU A 218 3.57 13.25 -9.18
C GLU A 218 2.92 12.52 -10.38
N PRO A 219 1.93 11.64 -10.15
CA PRO A 219 1.13 11.09 -11.24
C PRO A 219 0.20 12.13 -11.86
N LEU A 220 0.12 12.17 -13.19
CA LEU A 220 -1.01 12.76 -13.93
C LEU A 220 -2.20 11.79 -13.80
N LEU A 221 -2.87 11.89 -12.66
CA LEU A 221 -4.08 11.12 -12.36
C LEU A 221 -5.25 11.59 -13.23
N MET A 222 -6.00 10.62 -13.74
CA MET A 222 -6.99 10.78 -14.82
C MET A 222 -8.38 10.28 -14.42
N GLY A 223 -8.54 9.89 -13.16
CA GLY A 223 -9.78 9.78 -12.43
C GLY A 223 -9.98 10.97 -11.48
N LYS A 224 -10.88 10.82 -10.52
CA LYS A 224 -11.25 11.88 -9.56
C LYS A 224 -10.22 11.93 -8.41
N PRO A 225 -9.85 13.11 -7.89
CA PRO A 225 -10.51 14.42 -8.04
C PRO A 225 -9.88 15.37 -9.07
N GLU A 226 -9.38 14.87 -10.20
CA GLU A 226 -8.36 15.61 -10.95
C GLU A 226 -8.86 16.47 -12.10
N LYS A 227 -8.06 17.49 -12.44
CA LYS A 227 -8.40 18.48 -13.47
C LYS A 227 -8.63 17.87 -14.85
N LEU A 228 -7.89 16.81 -15.19
CA LEU A 228 -7.89 16.24 -16.54
C LEU A 228 -9.18 15.48 -16.86
N ILE A 229 -9.76 14.76 -15.90
CA ILE A 229 -11.08 14.15 -16.08
C ILE A 229 -12.19 15.21 -16.15
N ASN A 230 -12.09 16.31 -15.39
CA ASN A 230 -13.02 17.42 -15.53
C ASN A 230 -12.93 18.07 -16.93
N GLU A 231 -11.72 18.33 -17.43
CA GLU A 231 -11.49 18.90 -18.76
C GLU A 231 -11.96 17.99 -19.90
N TYR A 232 -12.07 16.68 -19.67
CA TYR A 232 -12.75 15.76 -20.57
C TYR A 232 -14.29 15.84 -20.45
N ILE A 233 -14.81 15.83 -19.23
CA ILE A 233 -16.27 15.85 -18.93
C ILE A 233 -16.94 17.10 -19.47
N ILE A 234 -16.37 18.30 -19.27
CA ILE A 234 -16.96 19.57 -19.73
C ILE A 234 -17.07 19.69 -21.26
N LYS A 235 -16.39 18.83 -22.01
CA LYS A 235 -16.52 18.70 -23.48
C LYS A 235 -17.70 17.79 -23.89
N LYS A 236 -18.45 17.23 -22.93
CA LYS A 236 -19.52 16.25 -23.12
C LYS A 236 -20.85 16.61 -22.44
N ILE A 237 -20.81 17.35 -21.32
CA ILE A 237 -22.00 17.79 -20.58
C ILE A 237 -22.43 19.22 -20.97
N ASN A 238 -23.71 19.56 -20.74
CA ASN A 238 -24.28 20.86 -21.13
C ASN A 238 -23.86 22.03 -20.23
N SER A 239 -23.75 21.83 -18.91
CA SER A 239 -23.26 22.85 -17.96
C SER A 239 -22.85 22.25 -16.61
N PRO A 240 -21.68 22.61 -16.05
CA PRO A 240 -21.30 22.23 -14.69
C PRO A 240 -22.28 22.71 -13.61
N THR A 241 -22.83 23.93 -13.75
CA THR A 241 -23.75 24.54 -12.76
C THR A 241 -25.13 23.88 -12.71
N LYS A 242 -25.41 22.96 -13.63
CA LYS A 242 -26.61 22.12 -13.72
C LYS A 242 -26.28 20.63 -13.63
N THR A 243 -25.15 20.30 -13.01
CA THR A 243 -24.65 18.92 -12.90
C THR A 243 -24.44 18.53 -11.44
N LEU A 244 -25.05 17.40 -11.07
CA LEU A 244 -24.88 16.74 -9.77
C LEU A 244 -23.74 15.73 -9.86
N PHE A 245 -22.86 15.72 -8.86
CA PHE A 245 -21.93 14.62 -8.62
C PHE A 245 -22.39 13.74 -7.44
N ILE A 246 -22.38 12.41 -7.66
CA ILE A 246 -22.73 11.40 -6.65
C ILE A 246 -21.55 10.44 -6.46
N GLY A 247 -20.91 10.48 -5.28
CA GLY A 247 -19.78 9.64 -4.88
C GLY A 247 -19.25 10.01 -3.49
N ASP A 248 -18.66 9.07 -2.75
CA ASP A 248 -18.56 9.14 -1.28
C ASP A 248 -17.27 9.72 -0.77
N ALA A 249 -16.20 9.63 -1.53
CA ALA A 249 -14.91 9.78 -0.90
C ALA A 249 -14.77 11.28 -0.67
N LEU A 250 -14.82 11.72 0.59
CA LEU A 250 -14.70 13.14 0.95
C LEU A 250 -13.49 13.76 0.25
N HIS A 251 -12.38 13.00 0.21
CA HIS A 251 -11.13 13.39 -0.40
C HIS A 251 -11.06 13.19 -1.94
N GLN A 252 -12.06 12.56 -2.57
CA GLN A 252 -12.19 12.44 -4.02
C GLN A 252 -13.48 13.04 -4.56
N ASP A 253 -14.62 12.35 -4.53
CA ASP A 253 -15.84 12.75 -5.25
C ASP A 253 -16.38 14.10 -4.78
N VAL A 254 -16.40 14.35 -3.47
CA VAL A 254 -16.84 15.64 -2.92
C VAL A 254 -15.81 16.73 -3.20
N LYS A 255 -14.51 16.45 -3.00
CA LYS A 255 -13.43 17.37 -3.35
C LYS A 255 -13.45 17.75 -4.84
N PHE A 256 -13.67 16.79 -5.73
CA PHE A 256 -13.83 16.95 -7.18
C PHE A 256 -14.99 17.88 -7.50
N ALA A 257 -16.15 17.61 -6.89
CA ALA A 257 -17.35 18.39 -7.08
C ALA A 257 -17.14 19.86 -6.67
N LYS A 258 -16.54 20.09 -5.49
CA LYS A 258 -16.22 21.44 -5.00
C LYS A 258 -15.18 22.17 -5.84
N LEU A 259 -14.10 21.49 -6.27
CA LEU A 259 -13.04 22.11 -7.09
C LEU A 259 -13.53 22.61 -8.46
N TYR A 260 -14.57 21.98 -9.03
CA TYR A 260 -15.05 22.28 -10.38
C TYR A 260 -16.50 22.80 -10.46
N GLY A 261 -17.09 23.14 -9.31
CA GLY A 261 -18.37 23.85 -9.23
C GLY A 261 -19.62 22.99 -9.45
N TYR A 262 -19.52 21.68 -9.24
CA TYR A 262 -20.64 20.74 -9.27
C TYR A 262 -21.38 20.73 -7.92
N GLN A 263 -22.69 20.46 -7.96
CA GLN A 263 -23.46 20.17 -6.74
C GLN A 263 -23.02 18.80 -6.21
N SER A 264 -22.74 18.68 -4.90
CA SER A 264 -22.08 17.51 -4.31
C SER A 264 -22.96 16.76 -3.32
N VAL A 265 -22.95 15.44 -3.39
CA VAL A 265 -23.68 14.59 -2.44
C VAL A 265 -22.75 13.48 -1.95
N LEU A 266 -22.63 13.35 -0.62
CA LEU A 266 -21.72 12.45 0.12
C LEU A 266 -22.42 11.21 0.66
N VAL A 267 -21.78 10.05 0.51
CA VAL A 267 -22.56 8.84 0.33
C VAL A 267 -21.94 7.60 1.02
N LEU A 268 -22.28 7.41 2.30
CA LEU A 268 -21.54 6.60 3.29
C LEU A 268 -21.59 5.02 3.22
N SER A 269 -21.31 4.31 2.10
CA SER A 269 -21.30 2.79 2.07
C SER A 269 -20.04 2.20 1.46
N GLY A 270 -18.93 2.76 1.92
CA GLY A 270 -17.56 2.27 1.85
C GLY A 270 -16.72 3.19 2.76
N VAL A 271 -15.99 4.21 2.27
CA VAL A 271 -15.16 5.11 3.12
C VAL A 271 -16.01 5.84 4.14
N SER A 272 -16.67 6.91 3.71
CA SER A 272 -16.77 8.08 4.59
C SER A 272 -17.93 7.87 5.54
N ALA A 273 -17.68 8.03 6.84
CA ALA A 273 -18.66 7.84 7.90
C ALA A 273 -19.31 9.18 8.28
N LYS A 274 -20.41 9.12 9.05
CA LYS A 274 -21.16 10.31 9.47
C LYS A 274 -20.38 11.18 10.47
N SER A 275 -19.48 10.57 11.23
CA SER A 275 -18.54 11.22 12.18
C SER A 275 -17.62 12.23 11.52
N ASP A 276 -17.24 11.97 10.27
CA ASP A 276 -16.10 12.61 9.62
C ASP A 276 -16.43 14.06 9.22
N LEU A 277 -17.72 14.41 9.23
CA LEU A 277 -18.27 15.75 8.99
C LEU A 277 -18.03 16.74 10.16
N ASP A 278 -17.83 16.23 11.38
CA ASP A 278 -17.63 17.03 12.59
C ASP A 278 -16.14 17.31 12.91
N ASP A 279 -15.21 16.64 12.23
CA ASP A 279 -13.76 16.82 12.45
C ASP A 279 -13.29 18.21 11.94
N PRO A 280 -12.56 19.00 12.75
CA PRO A 280 -11.94 20.25 12.32
C PRO A 280 -11.06 20.14 11.07
N ALA A 281 -10.42 18.99 10.83
CA ALA A 281 -9.56 18.75 9.66
C ALA A 281 -10.33 18.66 8.33
N ASN A 282 -11.61 18.29 8.36
CA ASN A 282 -12.43 18.09 7.16
C ASN A 282 -13.28 19.32 6.77
N GLN A 283 -13.23 20.40 7.56
CA GLN A 283 -14.08 21.59 7.39
C GLN A 283 -13.91 22.34 6.06
N GLU A 284 -12.82 22.08 5.31
CA GLU A 284 -12.56 22.68 3.99
C GLU A 284 -13.36 22.02 2.86
N PHE A 285 -13.63 20.71 2.94
CA PHE A 285 -14.20 19.90 1.85
C PHE A 285 -15.50 19.19 2.22
N LEU A 286 -16.38 19.88 2.94
CA LEU A 286 -17.71 19.37 3.29
C LEU A 286 -18.66 19.35 2.06
N PRO A 287 -19.53 18.33 1.93
CA PRO A 287 -20.50 18.23 0.84
C PRO A 287 -21.67 19.19 1.01
N ASP A 288 -22.50 19.32 -0.03
CA ASP A 288 -23.79 20.02 0.11
C ASP A 288 -24.81 19.17 0.90
N TYR A 289 -24.78 17.83 0.75
CA TYR A 289 -25.68 16.89 1.43
C TYR A 289 -25.07 15.49 1.70
N TYR A 290 -25.66 14.66 2.59
CA TYR A 290 -25.25 13.25 2.82
C TYR A 290 -26.40 12.25 3.16
N ILE A 291 -26.15 10.95 3.51
CA ILE A 291 -27.22 9.90 3.63
C ILE A 291 -27.13 8.76 4.69
N LYS A 292 -28.24 7.98 4.75
CA LYS A 292 -28.58 6.67 5.41
C LYS A 292 -28.07 5.31 4.84
N ASN A 293 -28.16 4.95 3.54
CA ASN A 293 -27.80 3.62 2.94
C ASN A 293 -27.69 3.66 1.36
N LEU A 294 -27.43 2.56 0.61
CA LEU A 294 -27.29 2.56 -0.88
C LEU A 294 -28.51 2.06 -1.66
N LEU A 295 -29.25 1.08 -1.16
CA LEU A 295 -30.71 1.07 -1.33
C LEU A 295 -31.36 2.27 -0.59
N THR A 296 -30.54 3.27 -0.23
CA THR A 296 -30.89 4.66 0.02
C THR A 296 -30.03 5.60 -0.86
N LEU A 297 -29.50 5.23 -2.07
CA LEU A 297 -29.99 5.54 -3.45
C LEU A 297 -31.32 4.77 -3.72
N GLY A 298 -32.06 4.29 -2.72
CA GLY A 298 -33.42 3.70 -2.77
C GLY A 298 -34.56 4.20 -1.80
N GLU A 299 -34.42 5.25 -0.94
CA GLU A 299 -35.55 5.81 -0.10
C GLU A 299 -35.84 7.36 -0.10
N ILE A 300 -34.83 8.24 0.03
CA ILE A 300 -34.84 9.75 0.02
C ILE A 300 -33.53 10.45 -0.58
N ILE A 301 -33.24 11.07 -1.77
CA ILE A 301 -33.75 11.59 -3.10
C ILE A 301 -34.45 10.65 -4.15
N LYS A 302 -33.83 10.38 -5.33
CA LYS A 302 -33.34 9.04 -5.73
C LYS A 302 -31.95 8.50 -5.21
N GLN A 303 -31.13 9.17 -4.37
CA GLN A 303 -30.67 8.71 -2.99
C GLN A 303 -29.16 8.47 -2.40
N ASN A 304 -27.98 7.78 -2.85
CA ASN A 304 -26.61 7.34 -2.18
C ASN A 304 -25.11 6.95 -2.89
N ARG A 305 -24.17 5.88 -2.61
CA ARG A 305 -22.74 5.58 -1.90
C ARG A 305 -21.23 4.97 -2.45
N VAL A 306 -19.94 4.83 -1.78
CA VAL A 306 -18.40 4.32 -2.20
C VAL A 306 -17.01 4.07 -1.19
N LEU A 307 -15.66 3.54 -1.47
CA LEU A 307 -14.00 3.49 -1.12
C LEU A 307 -12.93 3.00 0.22
N ILE A 308 -11.51 3.01 0.69
CA ILE A 308 -9.83 3.23 0.54
C ILE A 308 -8.52 2.93 1.72
N LEU A 309 -7.03 2.78 1.59
CA LEU A 309 -5.56 2.83 2.49
C LEU A 309 -4.14 1.77 2.75
N TYR A 310 -2.71 1.96 3.17
CA TYR A 310 -1.10 1.83 2.62
C TYR A 310 0.56 1.33 3.15
N LYS A 311 1.70 0.66 2.44
CA LYS A 311 3.40 0.74 2.24
C LYS A 311 4.83 -0.25 2.57
N ALA A 312 6.28 0.06 2.82
CA ALA A 312 7.69 -0.67 3.41
C ALA A 312 9.46 -0.52 3.19
N LEU A 313 10.65 -1.04 3.96
CA LEU A 313 12.35 -0.82 4.09
C LEU A 313 13.70 -1.85 4.41
N LEU A 314 15.04 -1.35 4.62
CA LEU A 314 16.66 -1.59 4.82
C LEU A 314 17.63 -2.46 5.83
N PRO A 315 19.06 -2.59 5.68
CA PRO A 315 20.19 -3.14 6.64
C PRO A 315 21.86 -2.99 6.60
N GLY A 316 22.76 -2.84 7.69
CA GLY A 316 24.24 -3.42 7.92
C GLY A 316 25.67 -2.66 8.32
N SER A 317 26.76 -3.22 9.04
CA SER A 317 28.28 -2.75 9.25
C SER A 317 29.39 -3.46 10.26
N LYS A 318 30.80 -3.53 10.09
CA LYS A 318 31.91 -4.47 10.71
C LYS A 318 33.01 -4.14 11.84
N GLU A 319 34.16 -3.46 11.62
CA GLU A 319 35.45 -3.57 12.42
C GLU A 319 35.36 -3.23 13.92
N PHE A 320 34.28 -2.56 14.30
CA PHE A 320 33.98 -2.20 15.67
C PHE A 320 33.77 -3.41 16.59
N ILE A 321 33.30 -4.54 16.07
CA ILE A 321 32.95 -5.72 16.88
C ILE A 321 34.20 -6.39 17.48
N ASP A 322 35.25 -6.56 16.70
CA ASP A 322 36.44 -7.33 17.08
C ASP A 322 37.13 -6.69 18.31
N LEU A 323 37.15 -5.35 18.37
CA LEU A 323 37.63 -4.57 19.52
C LEU A 323 36.82 -4.83 20.81
N LEU A 324 35.54 -5.15 20.70
CA LEU A 324 34.70 -5.50 21.86
C LEU A 324 35.07 -6.90 22.37
N GLU A 325 35.22 -7.87 21.46
CA GLU A 325 35.57 -9.26 21.78
C GLU A 325 36.96 -9.35 22.44
N GLU A 326 37.96 -8.63 21.93
CA GLU A 326 39.32 -8.52 22.52
C GLU A 326 39.37 -7.92 23.94
N ASN A 327 38.28 -7.32 24.42
CA ASN A 327 38.20 -6.63 25.70
C ASN A 327 37.11 -7.22 26.63
N ASP A 328 36.86 -8.53 26.47
CA ASP A 328 35.94 -9.34 27.27
C ASP A 328 34.49 -8.83 27.27
N LYS A 329 34.05 -8.21 26.16
CA LYS A 329 32.66 -7.74 26.01
C LYS A 329 31.86 -8.76 25.21
N ASN A 330 30.71 -9.16 25.74
CA ASN A 330 29.76 -9.99 25.02
C ASN A 330 28.99 -9.13 24.01
N VAL A 331 28.91 -9.59 22.76
CA VAL A 331 28.24 -8.90 21.65
C VAL A 331 27.01 -9.71 21.22
N LEU A 332 25.90 -9.04 20.95
CA LEU A 332 24.75 -9.64 20.28
C LEU A 332 24.36 -8.81 19.06
N PHE A 333 24.18 -9.50 17.94
CA PHE A 333 23.86 -8.92 16.64
C PHE A 333 22.35 -8.84 16.46
N VAL A 334 21.76 -7.70 16.82
CA VAL A 334 20.31 -7.50 16.72
C VAL A 334 19.92 -6.91 15.35
N SER A 335 19.39 -7.77 14.48
CA SER A 335 19.01 -7.45 13.10
C SER A 335 17.50 -7.26 12.94
N ASN A 336 17.07 -6.33 12.07
CA ASN A 336 15.71 -6.31 11.51
C ASN A 336 15.59 -7.08 10.19
N ASN A 337 16.72 -7.36 9.55
CA ASN A 337 16.75 -7.99 8.25
C ASN A 337 16.53 -9.51 8.38
N SER A 338 15.80 -10.01 7.39
CA SER A 338 15.09 -11.28 7.31
C SER A 338 15.17 -11.93 5.90
N LEU A 339 15.84 -11.26 4.96
CA LEU A 339 15.96 -11.67 3.54
C LEU A 339 16.65 -13.03 3.32
N LEU A 340 17.29 -13.59 4.35
CA LEU A 340 18.12 -14.78 4.33
C LEU A 340 17.71 -15.75 5.45
N ARG A 341 17.96 -17.05 5.26
CA ARG A 341 17.92 -18.05 6.35
C ARG A 341 18.81 -17.65 7.53
N LEU A 342 18.61 -18.24 8.69
CA LEU A 342 19.57 -18.21 9.80
C LEU A 342 20.94 -18.73 9.38
N SER A 343 20.99 -19.85 8.66
CA SER A 343 22.25 -20.41 8.13
C SER A 343 22.91 -19.46 7.11
N GLU A 344 22.13 -18.89 6.20
CA GLU A 344 22.59 -17.87 5.25
C GLU A 344 23.00 -16.56 5.91
N TYR A 345 22.40 -16.17 7.05
CA TYR A 345 22.85 -15.04 7.86
C TYR A 345 24.21 -15.31 8.49
N HIS A 346 24.45 -16.50 9.03
CA HIS A 346 25.76 -16.87 9.54
C HIS A 346 26.79 -16.90 8.40
N VAL A 347 26.43 -17.39 7.21
CA VAL A 347 27.28 -17.33 6.01
C VAL A 347 27.54 -15.89 5.57
N LYS A 348 26.51 -15.02 5.49
CA LYS A 348 26.65 -13.63 5.05
C LYS A 348 27.42 -12.79 6.05
N LEU A 349 27.15 -12.95 7.35
CA LEU A 349 27.90 -12.27 8.40
C LEU A 349 29.37 -12.73 8.39
N LYS A 350 29.63 -14.03 8.22
CA LYS A 350 30.99 -14.56 8.03
C LYS A 350 31.67 -14.05 6.75
N GLN A 351 30.94 -13.88 5.65
CA GLN A 351 31.43 -13.24 4.41
C GLN A 351 31.70 -11.75 4.60
N LEU A 352 30.93 -11.07 5.44
CA LEU A 352 31.16 -9.70 5.93
C LEU A 352 32.17 -9.65 7.11
N GLY A 353 32.88 -10.76 7.36
CA GLY A 353 33.96 -10.87 8.35
C GLY A 353 33.55 -11.09 9.81
N PHE A 354 32.26 -11.09 10.16
CA PHE A 354 31.81 -11.29 11.54
C PHE A 354 31.76 -12.78 11.93
N ASN A 355 32.38 -13.14 13.04
CA ASN A 355 32.46 -14.53 13.53
C ASN A 355 31.33 -14.86 14.53
N VAL A 356 30.08 -14.57 14.15
CA VAL A 356 28.92 -14.63 15.07
C VAL A 356 28.55 -16.08 15.42
N ARG A 357 28.39 -16.39 16.72
CA ARG A 357 27.86 -17.69 17.17
C ARG A 357 26.33 -17.72 17.09
N HIS A 358 25.75 -18.92 16.98
CA HIS A 358 24.29 -19.12 16.87
C HIS A 358 23.45 -18.52 18.02
N ASN A 359 24.04 -18.28 19.19
CA ASN A 359 23.39 -17.64 20.34
C ASN A 359 23.60 -16.12 20.42
N GLU A 360 24.46 -15.56 19.57
CA GLU A 360 24.79 -14.12 19.50
C GLU A 360 24.03 -13.42 18.38
N LEU A 361 23.68 -14.13 17.30
CA LEU A 361 22.77 -13.60 16.29
C LEU A 361 21.34 -13.55 16.81
N VAL A 362 20.72 -12.36 16.73
CA VAL A 362 19.31 -12.15 17.05
C VAL A 362 18.62 -11.49 15.85
N THR A 363 18.10 -12.32 14.95
CA THR A 363 17.21 -11.91 13.85
C THR A 363 15.74 -12.06 14.26
N PRO A 364 14.79 -11.48 13.51
CA PRO A 364 13.37 -11.62 13.84
C PRO A 364 12.90 -13.08 13.82
N ILE A 365 13.46 -13.93 12.93
CA ILE A 365 13.19 -15.37 12.94
C ILE A 365 13.70 -16.07 14.23
N THR A 366 14.83 -15.67 14.83
CA THR A 366 15.24 -16.24 16.14
C THR A 366 14.24 -15.92 17.26
N VAL A 367 13.69 -14.71 17.26
CA VAL A 367 12.72 -14.25 18.27
C VAL A 367 11.35 -14.88 18.02
N ALA A 368 10.95 -15.02 16.75
CA ALA A 368 9.75 -15.74 16.36
C ALA A 368 9.77 -17.19 16.85
N LEU A 369 10.86 -17.93 16.64
CA LEU A 369 10.99 -19.33 17.04
C LEU A 369 10.92 -19.52 18.58
N ASP A 370 11.48 -18.60 19.35
CA ASP A 370 11.41 -18.56 20.82
C ASP A 370 9.96 -18.27 21.29
N TYR A 371 9.33 -17.25 20.71
CA TYR A 371 7.93 -16.89 20.98
C TYR A 371 6.95 -18.01 20.64
N LEU A 372 7.05 -18.61 19.44
CA LEU A 372 6.20 -19.70 18.98
C LEU A 372 6.29 -20.91 19.91
N LYS A 373 7.49 -21.24 20.36
CA LYS A 373 7.75 -22.33 21.31
C LYS A 373 7.15 -22.05 22.69
N GLU A 374 7.34 -20.86 23.25
CA GLU A 374 6.79 -20.51 24.56
C GLU A 374 5.25 -20.46 24.56
N ASN A 375 4.64 -20.03 23.45
CA ASN A 375 3.19 -20.00 23.29
C ASN A 375 2.60 -21.35 22.77
N ASN A 376 3.43 -22.40 22.64
CA ASN A 376 3.05 -23.74 22.17
C ASN A 376 2.29 -23.74 20.82
N PHE A 377 2.69 -22.84 19.90
CA PHE A 377 2.01 -22.67 18.62
C PHE A 377 2.16 -23.92 17.75
N ASN A 378 1.03 -24.50 17.33
CA ASN A 378 0.97 -25.77 16.59
C ASN A 378 0.16 -25.69 15.29
N LYS A 379 -0.12 -24.48 14.81
CA LYS A 379 -0.95 -24.20 13.64
C LYS A 379 -0.12 -23.98 12.38
N LYS A 380 -0.79 -23.97 11.22
CA LYS A 380 -0.17 -23.55 9.95
C LYS A 380 0.05 -22.04 9.93
N MET A 381 1.02 -21.60 9.13
CA MET A 381 1.24 -20.18 8.82
C MET A 381 1.10 -19.94 7.31
N TYR A 382 0.47 -18.85 6.91
CA TYR A 382 0.54 -18.35 5.53
C TYR A 382 1.69 -17.34 5.42
N CYS A 383 2.63 -17.54 4.51
CA CYS A 383 3.89 -16.79 4.46
C CYS A 383 4.07 -16.01 3.15
N ILE A 384 4.20 -14.68 3.27
CA ILE A 384 4.65 -13.76 2.21
C ILE A 384 6.06 -13.30 2.59
N SER A 385 7.08 -13.95 2.02
CA SER A 385 8.48 -13.74 2.41
C SER A 385 9.45 -14.47 1.47
N GLN A 386 10.73 -14.06 1.48
CA GLN A 386 11.80 -14.85 0.86
C GLN A 386 11.82 -16.30 1.35
N ASN A 387 12.35 -17.19 0.51
CA ASN A 387 12.42 -18.63 0.79
C ASN A 387 13.12 -18.91 2.12
N GLY A 388 14.18 -18.19 2.47
CA GLY A 388 14.96 -18.47 3.67
C GLY A 388 14.15 -18.49 4.97
N LEU A 389 13.30 -17.50 5.22
CA LEU A 389 12.43 -17.48 6.40
C LEU A 389 11.43 -18.66 6.40
N LYS A 390 10.90 -19.01 5.23
CA LYS A 390 9.97 -20.15 5.06
C LYS A 390 10.68 -21.49 5.23
N GLU A 391 11.99 -21.53 5.07
CA GLU A 391 12.80 -22.74 5.21
C GLU A 391 13.30 -22.92 6.65
N ASP A 392 13.74 -21.86 7.33
CA ASP A 392 14.05 -21.88 8.77
C ASP A 392 12.83 -22.34 9.60
N LEU A 393 11.64 -21.82 9.30
CA LEU A 393 10.39 -22.22 9.97
C LEU A 393 10.04 -23.69 9.73
N LYS A 394 10.26 -24.21 8.51
CA LYS A 394 10.06 -25.64 8.18
C LYS A 394 11.07 -26.54 8.88
N GLU A 395 12.33 -26.11 8.95
CA GLU A 395 13.42 -26.82 9.65
C GLU A 395 13.14 -26.91 11.16
N ALA A 396 12.55 -25.86 11.73
CA ALA A 396 12.03 -25.85 13.10
C ALA A 396 10.69 -26.60 13.31
N GLY A 397 10.15 -27.26 12.27
CA GLY A 397 8.98 -28.14 12.34
C GLY A 397 7.61 -27.48 12.10
N TYR A 398 7.56 -26.19 11.74
CA TYR A 398 6.29 -25.50 11.50
C TYR A 398 5.74 -25.74 10.08
N GLN A 399 4.43 -25.95 9.98
CA GLN A 399 3.74 -26.17 8.71
C GLN A 399 3.41 -24.83 8.04
N LEU A 400 3.80 -24.64 6.77
CA LEU A 400 3.59 -23.38 6.05
C LEU A 400 2.83 -23.57 4.74
N ILE A 401 2.07 -22.54 4.37
CA ILE A 401 1.54 -22.30 3.03
C ILE A 401 2.35 -21.15 2.43
N ASP A 402 2.98 -21.38 1.28
CA ASP A 402 3.87 -20.41 0.61
C ASP A 402 3.08 -19.57 -0.40
N ALA A 403 2.99 -18.26 -0.18
CA ALA A 403 2.22 -17.35 -1.03
C ALA A 403 2.69 -17.30 -2.49
N ARG A 404 3.93 -17.72 -2.79
CA ARG A 404 4.50 -17.77 -4.14
C ARG A 404 4.06 -18.99 -4.97
N GLN A 405 3.43 -20.00 -4.36
CA GLN A 405 3.07 -21.25 -5.06
C GLN A 405 1.77 -21.14 -5.88
N ASN A 406 1.33 -19.91 -6.16
CA ASN A 406 0.18 -19.52 -6.98
C ASN A 406 -1.09 -20.37 -6.77
N THR A 407 -1.48 -20.55 -5.50
CA THR A 407 -2.73 -21.20 -5.09
C THR A 407 -3.95 -20.28 -5.23
N ILE A 408 -3.86 -19.26 -6.08
CA ILE A 408 -4.89 -18.24 -6.30
C ILE A 408 -5.12 -18.22 -7.81
N ASP A 409 -6.35 -18.48 -8.22
CA ASP A 409 -6.76 -18.53 -9.61
C ASP A 409 -7.30 -17.16 -10.02
N ASP A 410 -6.47 -16.37 -10.71
CA ASP A 410 -6.79 -15.03 -11.20
C ASP A 410 -7.29 -15.02 -12.65
N SER A 411 -7.55 -16.20 -13.25
CA SER A 411 -8.07 -16.33 -14.62
C SER A 411 -9.47 -15.71 -14.82
N SER A 412 -10.22 -15.53 -13.73
CA SER A 412 -11.47 -14.77 -13.71
C SER A 412 -11.68 -14.13 -12.35
N PHE A 413 -12.52 -13.08 -12.28
CA PHE A 413 -12.84 -12.43 -11.00
C PHE A 413 -13.53 -13.37 -10.00
N ASP A 414 -14.39 -14.28 -10.48
CA ASP A 414 -15.09 -15.24 -9.62
C ASP A 414 -14.17 -16.39 -9.17
N SER A 415 -13.24 -16.82 -10.03
CA SER A 415 -12.11 -17.68 -9.64
C SER A 415 -11.27 -17.02 -8.55
N PHE A 416 -10.98 -15.71 -8.69
CA PHE A 416 -10.19 -14.97 -7.71
C PHE A 416 -10.91 -14.92 -6.37
N LEU A 417 -12.19 -14.54 -6.34
CA LEU A 417 -13.00 -14.54 -5.12
C LEU A 417 -13.01 -15.90 -4.45
N LYS A 418 -13.34 -16.97 -5.20
CA LYS A 418 -13.37 -18.34 -4.67
C LYS A 418 -12.01 -18.78 -4.11
N SER A 419 -10.92 -18.46 -4.81
CA SER A 419 -9.57 -18.85 -4.40
C SER A 419 -8.97 -17.96 -3.29
N ILE A 420 -9.50 -16.77 -3.01
CA ILE A 420 -9.24 -16.07 -1.74
C ILE A 420 -10.12 -16.60 -0.59
N GLU A 421 -11.39 -16.95 -0.85
CA GLU A 421 -12.32 -17.46 0.17
C GLU A 421 -11.92 -18.80 0.80
N ASP A 422 -11.34 -19.71 0.01
CA ASP A 422 -10.95 -21.07 0.42
C ASP A 422 -9.78 -21.08 1.42
N VAL A 423 -10.05 -20.84 2.70
CA VAL A 423 -9.05 -20.74 3.78
C VAL A 423 -8.88 -22.04 4.56
N ASP A 424 -7.63 -22.50 4.68
CA ASP A 424 -7.26 -23.62 5.53
C ASP A 424 -7.51 -23.25 7.01
N SER A 425 -8.51 -23.89 7.63
CA SER A 425 -8.93 -23.64 9.00
C SER A 425 -7.92 -24.05 10.08
N ASN A 426 -6.82 -24.70 9.68
CA ASN A 426 -5.68 -24.96 10.55
C ASN A 426 -4.61 -23.86 10.50
N VAL A 427 -4.76 -22.81 9.69
CA VAL A 427 -3.92 -21.61 9.76
C VAL A 427 -4.23 -20.81 11.02
N GLY A 428 -3.19 -20.51 11.79
CA GLY A 428 -3.24 -19.71 13.03
C GLY A 428 -2.39 -18.44 12.97
N ALA A 429 -1.63 -18.23 11.90
CA ALA A 429 -0.88 -17.00 11.69
C ALA A 429 -0.68 -16.64 10.22
N VAL A 430 -0.46 -15.36 9.95
CA VAL A 430 0.10 -14.86 8.71
C VAL A 430 1.44 -14.22 9.02
N TYR A 431 2.50 -14.62 8.32
CA TYR A 431 3.84 -14.04 8.45
C TYR A 431 4.16 -13.22 7.20
N VAL A 432 4.36 -11.91 7.35
CA VAL A 432 4.66 -11.01 6.24
C VAL A 432 6.02 -10.35 6.40
N ASP A 433 6.79 -10.42 5.33
CA ASP A 433 8.18 -10.01 5.28
C ASP A 433 8.58 -9.49 3.88
N VAL A 434 9.85 -9.14 3.69
CA VAL A 434 10.35 -8.75 2.36
C VAL A 434 10.17 -9.91 1.39
N ASP A 435 9.45 -9.65 0.32
CA ASP A 435 9.31 -10.54 -0.82
C ASP A 435 9.54 -9.72 -2.11
N PHE A 436 10.20 -10.32 -3.11
CA PHE A 436 10.45 -9.71 -4.43
C PHE A 436 9.54 -10.29 -5.52
N MET A 437 8.63 -11.20 -5.15
CA MET A 437 7.76 -12.00 -6.02
C MET A 437 6.36 -12.16 -5.39
N PHE A 438 5.96 -11.26 -4.49
CA PHE A 438 4.56 -11.18 -4.07
C PHE A 438 3.71 -10.53 -5.17
N SER A 439 2.44 -10.89 -5.23
CA SER A 439 1.42 -10.22 -6.03
C SER A 439 0.37 -9.56 -5.12
N GLY A 440 -0.49 -8.72 -5.69
CA GLY A 440 -1.68 -8.21 -4.97
C GLY A 440 -2.55 -9.38 -4.49
N SER A 441 -2.67 -10.43 -5.31
CA SER A 441 -3.34 -11.69 -4.99
C SER A 441 -2.83 -12.31 -3.67
N SER A 442 -1.51 -12.42 -3.49
CA SER A 442 -0.90 -12.92 -2.25
C SER A 442 -1.35 -12.12 -1.02
N ILE A 443 -1.37 -10.79 -1.12
CA ILE A 443 -1.76 -9.90 -0.02
C ILE A 443 -3.25 -10.05 0.31
N GLN A 444 -4.13 -10.20 -0.68
CA GLN A 444 -5.56 -10.46 -0.44
C GLN A 444 -5.82 -11.76 0.30
N LYS A 445 -5.03 -12.81 0.03
CA LYS A 445 -5.12 -14.07 0.79
C LYS A 445 -4.68 -13.88 2.24
N ALA A 446 -3.62 -13.11 2.49
CA ALA A 446 -3.19 -12.74 3.84
C ALA A 446 -4.28 -11.97 4.62
N ILE A 447 -4.91 -10.97 3.99
CA ILE A 447 -6.03 -10.20 4.58
C ILE A 447 -7.18 -11.13 4.97
N ARG A 448 -7.59 -12.04 4.07
CA ARG A 448 -8.68 -12.99 4.31
C ARG A 448 -8.37 -14.01 5.41
N TYR A 449 -7.11 -14.41 5.59
CA TYR A 449 -6.70 -15.22 6.75
C TYR A 449 -6.75 -14.42 8.06
N LEU A 450 -6.24 -13.18 8.08
CA LEU A 450 -6.20 -12.33 9.29
C LEU A 450 -7.56 -11.96 9.86
N GLN A 451 -8.63 -12.00 9.04
CA GLN A 451 -10.02 -11.86 9.49
C GLN A 451 -10.48 -13.00 10.40
N GLY A 452 -9.76 -14.14 10.44
CA GLY A 452 -9.99 -15.17 11.45
C GLY A 452 -9.67 -14.65 12.85
N THR A 453 -10.59 -14.83 13.80
CA THR A 453 -10.44 -14.38 15.19
C THR A 453 -9.13 -14.86 15.81
N ASN A 454 -8.83 -16.16 15.64
CA ASN A 454 -7.66 -16.84 16.20
C ASN A 454 -6.41 -16.81 15.31
N VAL A 455 -6.36 -15.92 14.30
CA VAL A 455 -5.20 -15.75 13.41
C VAL A 455 -4.42 -14.50 13.81
N VAL A 456 -3.11 -14.64 14.06
CA VAL A 456 -2.22 -13.51 14.42
C VAL A 456 -1.38 -13.02 13.24
N LEU A 457 -1.03 -11.73 13.24
CA LEU A 457 -0.08 -11.15 12.28
C LEU A 457 1.33 -11.20 12.87
N PHE A 458 2.25 -11.84 12.14
CA PHE A 458 3.67 -11.88 12.43
C PHE A 458 4.43 -11.03 11.39
N GLY A 459 5.45 -10.30 11.86
CA GLY A 459 6.28 -9.46 11.00
C GLY A 459 7.72 -9.34 11.49
N SER A 460 8.66 -9.23 10.55
CA SER A 460 10.08 -9.13 10.90
C SER A 460 10.52 -7.73 11.35
N GLY A 461 10.18 -6.67 10.61
CA GLY A 461 10.57 -5.30 10.94
C GLY A 461 9.64 -4.23 10.34
N SER A 462 9.40 -3.14 11.09
CA SER A 462 8.37 -2.10 10.86
C SER A 462 8.80 -0.94 9.95
N ASP A 463 9.82 -1.16 9.15
CA ASP A 463 10.59 -0.10 8.56
C ASP A 463 10.05 0.48 7.18
N LYS A 464 10.44 1.72 6.75
CA LYS A 464 10.02 2.40 5.44
C LYS A 464 10.82 2.50 4.04
N VAL A 465 12.16 2.40 3.81
CA VAL A 465 12.89 2.38 2.47
C VAL A 465 14.27 1.63 2.41
N VAL A 466 14.50 0.65 1.51
CA VAL A 466 15.74 -0.21 1.44
C VAL A 466 16.83 0.31 0.46
N PRO A 467 17.83 1.13 0.82
CA PRO A 467 18.98 1.38 -0.06
C PRO A 467 19.73 0.07 -0.38
N ALA A 468 19.89 -0.19 -1.68
CA ALA A 468 20.65 -1.32 -2.23
C ALA A 468 22.02 -0.88 -2.76
N ASN A 469 22.14 0.39 -3.19
CA ASN A 469 23.38 1.11 -3.50
C ASN A 469 23.08 2.61 -3.60
N ASP A 470 24.11 3.43 -3.84
CA ASP A 470 24.06 4.90 -3.95
C ASP A 470 23.02 5.47 -4.94
N THR A 471 22.50 4.65 -5.87
CA THR A 471 21.55 5.05 -6.92
C THR A 471 20.19 4.32 -6.88
N VAL A 472 20.06 3.28 -6.05
CA VAL A 472 18.88 2.39 -6.03
C VAL A 472 18.43 2.11 -4.59
N THR A 473 17.14 2.34 -4.35
CA THR A 473 16.42 2.01 -3.11
C THR A 473 15.22 1.11 -3.44
N LEU A 474 14.85 0.20 -2.54
CA LEU A 474 13.82 -0.83 -2.71
C LEU A 474 12.71 -0.71 -1.65
N MET A 475 11.68 -1.55 -1.80
CA MET A 475 10.63 -1.79 -0.81
C MET A 475 10.98 -2.99 0.10
N GLY A 476 10.47 -2.98 1.34
CA GLY A 476 10.67 -4.03 2.36
C GLY A 476 9.35 -4.59 2.91
N PRO A 477 9.19 -4.79 4.25
CA PRO A 477 7.91 -5.25 4.85
C PRO A 477 7.12 -4.24 5.70
N GLY A 478 7.75 -3.24 6.32
CA GLY A 478 7.18 -2.47 7.43
C GLY A 478 5.93 -1.63 7.21
N TYR A 479 5.69 -1.07 6.01
CA TYR A 479 4.37 -0.50 5.68
C TYR A 479 3.45 -1.48 4.92
N LEU A 480 3.89 -2.73 4.61
CA LEU A 480 2.97 -3.84 4.31
C LEU A 480 2.29 -4.29 5.62
N HIS A 481 3.02 -4.18 6.73
CA HIS A 481 2.44 -4.28 8.06
C HIS A 481 1.45 -3.15 8.33
N ASP A 482 1.71 -1.90 7.92
CA ASP A 482 0.70 -0.82 8.00
C ASP A 482 -0.57 -1.17 7.21
N ILE A 483 -0.47 -1.61 5.94
CA ILE A 483 -1.65 -2.08 5.14
C ILE A 483 -2.46 -3.11 5.94
N LEU A 484 -1.80 -4.16 6.42
CA LEU A 484 -2.47 -5.29 7.06
C LEU A 484 -3.04 -4.91 8.42
N LYS A 485 -2.36 -4.04 9.16
CA LYS A 485 -2.84 -3.44 10.41
C LYS A 485 -4.08 -2.59 10.18
N GLU A 486 -4.01 -1.67 9.24
CA GLU A 486 -5.08 -0.75 8.85
C GLU A 486 -6.34 -1.51 8.38
N LEU A 487 -6.14 -2.57 7.59
CA LEU A 487 -7.22 -3.41 7.07
C LEU A 487 -7.89 -4.36 8.07
N THR A 488 -7.13 -4.88 9.04
CA THR A 488 -7.57 -6.05 9.82
C THR A 488 -7.66 -5.80 11.32
N GLY A 489 -7.17 -4.66 11.79
CA GLY A 489 -7.02 -4.34 13.22
C GLY A 489 -6.01 -5.25 13.95
N LYS A 490 -5.35 -6.18 13.25
CA LYS A 490 -4.32 -7.05 13.82
C LYS A 490 -3.01 -6.29 13.89
N GLU A 491 -2.69 -5.77 15.07
CA GLU A 491 -1.35 -5.26 15.37
C GLU A 491 -0.30 -6.34 15.06
N PRO A 492 0.74 -6.05 14.26
CA PRO A 492 1.79 -7.01 13.98
C PRO A 492 2.60 -7.32 15.24
N ILE A 493 2.71 -8.59 15.58
CA ILE A 493 3.70 -9.06 16.55
C ILE A 493 5.06 -9.00 15.84
N LEU A 494 5.71 -7.85 16.01
CA LEU A 494 7.02 -7.55 15.42
C LEU A 494 8.11 -8.26 16.21
N PHE A 495 8.77 -9.20 15.56
CA PHE A 495 9.82 -10.01 16.17
C PHE A 495 11.21 -9.35 16.09
N GLY A 496 11.39 -8.34 15.24
CA GLY A 496 12.58 -7.51 15.19
C GLY A 496 12.55 -6.33 16.17
N LYS A 497 13.34 -5.32 15.86
CA LYS A 497 13.44 -4.03 16.54
C LYS A 497 12.22 -3.14 16.18
N PRO A 498 11.83 -2.18 17.05
CA PRO A 498 12.10 -2.11 18.49
C PRO A 498 11.11 -3.01 19.27
N GLY A 499 10.76 -4.20 18.75
CA GLY A 499 9.61 -4.99 19.19
C GLY A 499 9.63 -5.43 20.66
N ILE A 500 8.44 -5.60 21.23
CA ILE A 500 8.28 -6.04 22.63
C ILE A 500 8.80 -7.47 22.83
N GLU A 501 8.62 -8.35 21.83
CA GLU A 501 9.13 -9.72 21.90
C GLU A 501 10.66 -9.75 21.77
N MET A 502 11.25 -8.89 20.92
CA MET A 502 12.70 -8.68 20.88
C MET A 502 13.23 -8.20 22.24
N LYS A 503 12.57 -7.23 22.89
CA LYS A 503 12.90 -6.81 24.26
C LYS A 503 12.84 -7.98 25.24
N LYS A 504 11.75 -8.76 25.27
CA LYS A 504 11.60 -9.92 26.18
C LYS A 504 12.73 -10.93 25.97
N TYR A 505 12.98 -11.30 24.71
CA TYR A 505 14.04 -12.23 24.31
C TYR A 505 15.43 -11.79 24.78
N LEU A 506 15.76 -10.51 24.60
CA LEU A 506 17.01 -9.92 25.07
C LEU A 506 17.08 -9.85 26.61
N GLN A 507 16.00 -9.47 27.29
CA GLN A 507 15.97 -9.36 28.76
C GLN A 507 16.08 -10.72 29.49
N LYS A 508 15.68 -11.84 28.86
CA LYS A 508 15.98 -13.21 29.35
C LYS A 508 17.48 -13.52 29.38
N ARG A 509 18.30 -12.80 28.59
CA ARG A 509 19.69 -13.17 28.26
C ARG A 509 20.73 -12.14 28.72
N ILE A 510 20.32 -10.89 29.00
CA ILE A 510 21.22 -9.74 29.14
C ILE A 510 20.98 -8.98 30.46
N LYS A 511 22.06 -8.60 31.16
CA LYS A 511 22.02 -7.86 32.43
C LYS A 511 21.85 -6.35 32.21
N THR A 512 20.69 -5.82 32.56
CA THR A 512 20.27 -4.43 32.28
C THR A 512 21.27 -3.34 32.67
N ASN A 513 21.96 -3.47 33.80
CA ASN A 513 22.85 -2.43 34.33
C ASN A 513 24.27 -2.37 33.72
N LYS A 514 24.62 -3.26 32.77
CA LYS A 514 25.93 -3.29 32.10
C LYS A 514 25.83 -3.43 30.57
N THR A 515 24.78 -2.88 29.96
CA THR A 515 24.49 -3.03 28.52
C THR A 515 24.29 -1.69 27.82
N ILE A 516 24.79 -1.61 26.58
CA ILE A 516 24.57 -0.52 25.63
C ILE A 516 24.08 -1.09 24.30
N VAL A 517 23.05 -0.49 23.72
CA VAL A 517 22.59 -0.74 22.35
C VAL A 517 23.25 0.29 21.43
N ILE A 518 23.72 -0.20 20.28
CA ILE A 518 24.45 0.59 19.29
C ILE A 518 23.83 0.31 17.93
N GLY A 519 23.45 1.37 17.22
CA GLY A 519 22.80 1.27 15.90
C GLY A 519 22.49 2.65 15.33
N ASP A 520 21.93 2.68 14.14
CA ASP A 520 21.87 3.87 13.28
C ASP A 520 20.49 4.53 13.17
N SER A 521 19.46 3.94 13.78
CA SER A 521 18.08 4.47 13.75
C SER A 521 17.56 4.83 15.15
N LEU A 522 16.97 6.02 15.27
CA LEU A 522 16.30 6.51 16.48
C LEU A 522 15.09 5.65 16.86
N ASP A 523 14.18 5.43 15.91
CA ASP A 523 12.92 4.70 16.11
C ASP A 523 13.12 3.16 16.22
N GLN A 524 14.30 2.64 15.88
CA GLN A 524 14.62 1.21 15.94
C GLN A 524 15.62 0.87 17.07
N ASP A 525 16.87 1.34 16.97
CA ASP A 525 17.97 0.91 17.84
C ASP A 525 17.97 1.66 19.17
N VAL A 526 17.83 2.98 19.10
CA VAL A 526 17.76 3.82 20.31
C VAL A 526 16.47 3.50 21.06
N GLN A 527 15.34 3.40 20.38
CA GLN A 527 14.08 2.99 21.00
C GLN A 527 14.16 1.59 21.65
N LEU A 528 14.75 0.59 20.98
CA LEU A 528 14.99 -0.73 21.58
C LEU A 528 15.79 -0.63 22.88
N GLY A 529 16.90 0.10 22.89
CA GLY A 529 17.73 0.27 24.07
C GLY A 529 16.97 0.94 25.23
N LYS A 530 16.24 2.02 24.94
CA LYS A 530 15.41 2.71 25.95
C LYS A 530 14.33 1.79 26.54
N ILE A 531 13.57 1.04 25.73
CA ILE A 531 12.54 0.14 26.28
C ILE A 531 13.12 -1.03 27.08
N CYS A 532 14.34 -1.47 26.78
CA CYS A 532 15.03 -2.51 27.54
C CYS A 532 15.67 -2.02 28.85
N GLY A 533 15.79 -0.70 29.03
CA GLY A 533 16.54 -0.09 30.14
C GLY A 533 18.06 -0.10 29.94
N PHE A 534 18.53 -0.31 28.70
CA PHE A 534 19.94 -0.29 28.33
C PHE A 534 20.40 1.13 28.00
N LYS A 535 21.72 1.38 28.04
CA LYS A 535 22.28 2.61 27.46
C LYS A 535 22.15 2.61 25.93
N THR A 536 22.20 3.78 25.30
CA THR A 536 22.02 3.94 23.85
C THR A 536 23.11 4.79 23.21
N LEU A 537 23.61 4.32 22.06
CA LEU A 537 24.57 5.02 21.21
C LEU A 537 24.04 5.08 19.78
N LEU A 538 23.71 6.29 19.30
CA LEU A 538 23.28 6.49 17.91
C LEU A 538 24.47 6.65 16.96
N VAL A 539 24.42 5.97 15.83
CA VAL A 539 25.44 5.98 14.77
C VAL A 539 24.92 6.77 13.56
N LEU A 540 25.40 8.00 13.39
CA LEU A 540 24.89 8.98 12.43
C LEU A 540 25.27 8.71 10.95
N SER A 541 25.76 7.51 10.63
CA SER A 541 26.16 7.10 9.27
C SER A 541 25.14 6.17 8.59
N GLY A 542 23.97 5.97 9.18
CA GLY A 542 22.86 5.19 8.60
C GLY A 542 21.55 6.00 8.57
N VAL A 543 20.46 5.43 9.08
CA VAL A 543 19.09 6.02 8.96
C VAL A 543 18.99 7.44 9.52
N SER A 544 19.34 7.65 10.80
CA SER A 544 19.05 8.89 11.52
C SER A 544 20.24 9.85 11.56
N LYS A 545 19.95 11.13 11.36
CA LYS A 545 20.92 12.24 11.31
C LYS A 545 20.85 13.08 12.58
N LYS A 546 21.87 13.92 12.81
CA LYS A 546 21.98 14.75 14.02
C LYS A 546 20.82 15.75 14.17
N THR A 547 20.36 16.27 13.02
CA THR A 547 19.20 17.15 12.87
C THR A 547 17.92 16.62 13.51
N ASP A 548 17.78 15.29 13.58
CA ASP A 548 16.51 14.63 13.84
C ASP A 548 16.15 14.67 15.33
N PHE A 549 17.16 14.82 16.21
CA PHE A 549 17.00 15.05 17.64
C PHE A 549 17.40 16.46 18.09
N ASP A 550 18.25 17.19 17.34
CA ASP A 550 18.56 18.60 17.62
C ASP A 550 17.33 19.51 17.52
N ASN A 551 16.34 19.18 16.67
CA ASN A 551 15.17 20.01 16.39
C ASN A 551 13.90 19.67 17.21
N HIS A 552 13.96 18.73 18.16
CA HIS A 552 12.83 18.36 19.05
C HIS A 552 11.46 18.21 18.36
N GLY A 553 11.38 17.44 17.27
CA GLY A 553 10.16 17.23 16.46
C GLY A 553 9.07 16.40 17.12
N GLY A 554 8.58 16.79 18.30
CA GLY A 554 7.49 16.16 19.06
C GLY A 554 7.85 14.82 19.74
N LYS A 555 8.68 13.98 19.11
CA LYS A 555 9.17 12.73 19.71
C LYS A 555 10.28 12.98 20.73
N ASN A 556 10.03 12.64 21.99
CA ASN A 556 11.00 12.78 23.08
C ASN A 556 11.98 11.58 23.17
N ILE A 557 12.57 11.19 22.03
CA ILE A 557 13.48 10.04 21.90
C ILE A 557 14.90 10.52 21.64
N SER A 558 15.68 10.72 22.71
CA SER A 558 17.09 11.14 22.64
C SER A 558 18.02 10.00 23.05
N PRO A 559 19.07 9.68 22.28
CA PRO A 559 20.08 8.69 22.69
C PRO A 559 20.91 9.22 23.87
N ASP A 560 21.49 8.33 24.67
CA ASP A 560 22.40 8.74 25.76
C ASP A 560 23.71 9.33 25.22
N TYR A 561 24.15 8.84 24.05
CA TYR A 561 25.37 9.22 23.36
C TYR A 561 25.17 9.14 21.83
N PHE A 562 25.95 9.85 21.03
CA PHE A 562 25.96 9.71 19.57
C PHE A 562 27.37 9.81 18.97
N VAL A 563 27.58 9.19 17.81
CA VAL A 563 28.85 9.17 17.07
C VAL A 563 28.61 9.34 15.57
N LYS A 564 29.57 9.94 14.85
CA LYS A 564 29.44 10.17 13.40
C LYS A 564 29.35 8.88 12.57
N SER A 565 30.04 7.83 13.00
CA SER A 565 29.99 6.49 12.44
C SER A 565 30.43 5.47 13.49
N ILE A 566 30.21 4.18 13.23
CA ILE A 566 30.61 3.11 14.16
C ILE A 566 32.15 3.05 14.34
N ASP A 567 32.90 3.33 13.26
CA ASP A 567 34.36 3.43 13.29
C ASP A 567 34.87 4.62 14.14
N VAL A 568 34.14 5.74 14.17
CA VAL A 568 34.47 6.86 15.07
C VAL A 568 34.35 6.45 16.55
N PHE A 569 33.44 5.52 16.89
CA PHE A 569 33.35 4.98 18.25
C PHE A 569 34.48 4.00 18.57
N ARG A 570 34.82 3.10 17.63
CA ARG A 570 35.96 2.17 17.74
C ARG A 570 37.25 2.90 18.15
N ARG A 571 37.62 3.95 17.41
CA ARG A 571 38.81 4.79 17.68
C ARG A 571 38.77 5.50 19.03
N LEU A 572 37.57 5.80 19.57
CA LEU A 572 37.41 6.44 20.88
C LEU A 572 37.70 5.45 22.02
N ILE A 573 37.25 4.20 21.89
CA ILE A 573 37.52 3.13 22.87
C ILE A 573 39.03 2.86 22.92
N GLU A 574 39.69 2.70 21.77
CA GLU A 574 41.14 2.47 21.64
C GLU A 574 41.97 3.49 22.44
N LYS A 575 41.66 4.78 22.26
CA LYS A 575 42.33 5.88 22.97
C LYS A 575 42.15 5.84 24.50
N HIS A 576 41.12 5.17 24.99
CA HIS A 576 40.73 5.16 26.41
C HIS A 576 40.69 3.75 27.05
N LEU A 577 41.31 2.75 26.41
CA LEU A 577 41.34 1.33 26.81
C LEU A 577 41.55 1.08 28.33
N ARG A 578 42.42 1.85 28.99
CA ARG A 578 42.70 1.72 30.44
C ARG A 578 41.48 1.93 31.35
N TYR A 579 40.43 2.58 30.85
CA TYR A 579 39.14 2.74 31.53
C TYR A 579 38.10 1.72 31.07
N PHE A 580 38.23 1.19 29.85
CA PHE A 580 37.30 0.22 29.24
C PHE A 580 37.45 -1.21 29.80
N LYS A 581 38.58 -1.50 30.46
CA LYS A 581 38.83 -2.80 31.13
C LYS A 581 38.30 -2.89 32.58
N LYS A 582 37.51 -1.91 33.05
CA LYS A 582 36.81 -1.93 34.35
C LYS A 582 35.28 -2.02 34.18
#